data_AF-A0A949L988-F1
#
_entry.id   AF-A0A949L988-F1
#
_cell.length_a   1.000
_cell.length_b   1.000
_cell.length_c   1.000
_cell.angle_alpha   90.00
_cell.angle_beta   90.00
_cell.angle_gamma   90.00
#
_symmetry.space_group_name_H-M   'P 1'
#
loop_
_entity.id
_entity.type
_entity.pdbx_description
1 polymer ?
#
loop_
_entity_poly.entity_id
_entity_poly.type
_entity_poly.pdbx_seq_one_letter_code
_entity_poly.pdbx_strand_id
1 'polypeptide(L)'
;MRSLKEMKTEFAHLGDTLNKFIAISKKPMDFGVGILINPSEIHAVAKLCDHGPMSLTELADRAFVSKGAMSQLVARLEKKGLVYRETAPDNQSKQILHPTELGKKAQNGHIEFHMDHDREFFSYVASMPNGEYAVFRELCRQMNRWMDNYLK
;
A
#
# COMPACT_ATOMS: atom_id res chain seq x y z
N MET A 1 -14.30 32.16 -14.26
CA MET A 1 -14.24 31.15 -13.18
C MET A 1 -15.37 30.16 -13.45
N ARG A 2 -15.14 28.83 -13.38
CA ARG A 2 -16.22 27.84 -13.58
C ARG A 2 -17.19 27.89 -12.39
N SER A 3 -18.47 27.70 -12.64
CA SER A 3 -19.51 27.63 -11.60
C SER A 3 -19.48 26.28 -10.88
N LEU A 4 -19.99 26.26 -9.64
CA LEU A 4 -20.14 25.00 -8.86
C LEU A 4 -20.98 23.96 -9.61
N LYS A 5 -21.97 24.42 -10.39
CA LYS A 5 -22.83 23.54 -11.19
C LYS A 5 -22.05 22.87 -12.33
N GLU A 6 -21.16 23.61 -12.98
CA GLU A 6 -20.30 23.09 -14.05
C GLU A 6 -19.23 22.12 -13.54
N MET A 7 -18.85 22.19 -12.26
CA MET A 7 -17.84 21.29 -11.67
C MET A 7 -18.45 20.08 -10.96
N LYS A 8 -19.78 20.03 -10.81
CA LYS A 8 -20.46 19.01 -9.99
C LYS A 8 -20.21 17.59 -10.51
N THR A 9 -20.17 17.43 -11.83
CA THR A 9 -20.00 16.12 -12.48
C THR A 9 -18.60 15.56 -12.23
N GLU A 10 -17.59 16.41 -12.34
CA GLU A 10 -16.18 16.08 -12.15
C GLU A 10 -15.90 15.71 -10.69
N PHE A 11 -16.48 16.44 -9.75
CA PHE A 11 -16.40 16.11 -8.33
C PHE A 11 -17.16 14.81 -7.99
N ALA A 12 -18.26 14.51 -8.68
CA ALA A 12 -18.95 13.22 -8.52
C ALA A 12 -18.05 12.06 -8.99
N HIS A 13 -17.43 12.17 -10.16
CA HIS A 13 -16.47 11.16 -10.65
C HIS A 13 -15.26 11.00 -9.73
N LEU A 14 -14.75 12.09 -9.17
CA LEU A 14 -13.69 12.04 -8.18
C LEU A 14 -14.15 11.28 -6.91
N GLY A 15 -15.33 11.60 -6.38
CA GLY A 15 -15.90 10.89 -5.23
C GLY A 15 -16.08 9.40 -5.48
N ASP A 16 -16.62 9.01 -6.63
CA ASP A 16 -16.78 7.61 -7.02
C ASP A 16 -15.42 6.89 -7.13
N THR A 17 -14.41 7.57 -7.68
CA THR A 17 -13.05 7.02 -7.78
C THR A 17 -12.45 6.80 -6.41
N LEU A 18 -12.56 7.76 -5.48
CA LEU A 18 -12.09 7.61 -4.10
C LEU A 18 -12.83 6.47 -3.37
N ASN A 19 -14.13 6.33 -3.58
CA ASN A 19 -14.92 5.23 -3.00
C ASN A 19 -14.45 3.87 -3.52
N LYS A 20 -14.23 3.73 -4.83
CA LYS A 20 -13.67 2.51 -5.43
C LYS A 20 -12.28 2.21 -4.88
N PHE A 21 -11.41 3.22 -4.76
CA PHE A 21 -10.08 3.08 -4.18
C PHE A 21 -10.13 2.61 -2.72
N ILE A 22 -11.03 3.16 -1.91
CA ILE A 22 -11.25 2.72 -0.52
C ILE A 22 -11.75 1.27 -0.47
N ALA A 23 -12.64 0.88 -1.38
CA ALA A 23 -13.16 -0.49 -1.44
C ALA A 23 -12.05 -1.49 -1.82
N ILE A 24 -11.23 -1.15 -2.81
CA ILE A 24 -10.10 -1.98 -3.27
C ILE A 24 -9.04 -2.10 -2.17
N SER A 25 -8.69 -1.00 -1.51
CA SER A 25 -7.66 -0.99 -0.44
C SER A 25 -8.04 -1.75 0.84
N LYS A 26 -9.27 -2.28 0.91
CA LYS A 26 -9.74 -3.15 2.02
C LYS A 26 -9.98 -4.60 1.58
N LYS A 27 -9.99 -4.89 0.29
CA LYS A 27 -10.37 -6.20 -0.24
C LYS A 27 -9.18 -7.17 -0.19
N PRO A 28 -9.31 -8.35 0.44
CA PRO A 28 -8.29 -9.39 0.33
C PRO A 28 -8.20 -9.89 -1.12
N MET A 29 -6.98 -10.08 -1.62
CA MET A 29 -6.71 -10.54 -2.98
C MET A 29 -5.70 -11.69 -2.96
N ASP A 30 -5.72 -12.51 -4.01
CA ASP A 30 -4.66 -13.49 -4.27
C ASP A 30 -3.65 -12.88 -5.25
N PHE A 31 -2.39 -12.88 -4.86
CA PHE A 31 -1.27 -12.34 -5.64
C PHE A 31 -0.46 -13.48 -6.30
N GLY A 32 -1.14 -14.51 -6.80
CA GLY A 32 -0.53 -15.63 -7.50
C GLY A 32 0.08 -16.69 -6.59
N VAL A 33 -0.35 -16.76 -5.33
CA VAL A 33 0.17 -17.70 -4.32
C VAL A 33 -0.89 -18.64 -3.73
N GLY A 34 -2.14 -18.57 -4.23
CA GLY A 34 -3.21 -19.51 -3.88
C GLY A 34 -3.88 -19.22 -2.53
N ILE A 35 -3.59 -18.06 -1.93
CA ILE A 35 -4.18 -17.64 -0.65
C ILE A 35 -4.60 -16.17 -0.72
N LEU A 36 -5.69 -15.85 -0.02
CA LEU A 36 -6.13 -14.46 0.13
C LEU A 36 -5.24 -13.72 1.15
N ILE A 37 -4.69 -12.60 0.73
CA ILE A 37 -3.83 -11.73 1.53
C ILE A 37 -4.52 -10.37 1.69
N ASN A 38 -4.63 -9.92 2.94
CA ASN A 38 -5.19 -8.61 3.23
C ASN A 38 -4.22 -7.50 2.79
N PRO A 39 -4.71 -6.31 2.42
CA PRO A 39 -3.84 -5.17 2.06
C PRO A 39 -2.80 -4.81 3.14
N SER A 40 -3.18 -4.87 4.42
CA SER A 40 -2.22 -4.65 5.52
C SER A 40 -1.16 -5.75 5.63
N GLU A 41 -1.50 -6.99 5.28
CA GLU A 41 -0.58 -8.12 5.30
C GLU A 41 0.44 -8.01 4.16
N ILE A 42 -0.02 -7.78 2.93
CA ILE A 42 0.90 -7.66 1.79
C ILE A 42 1.81 -6.44 1.92
N HIS A 43 1.33 -5.31 2.43
CA HIS A 43 2.17 -4.13 2.67
C HIS A 43 3.22 -4.34 3.77
N ALA A 44 2.94 -5.18 4.78
CA ALA A 44 3.96 -5.54 5.76
C ALA A 44 5.04 -6.45 5.17
N VAL A 45 4.65 -7.41 4.33
CA VAL A 45 5.58 -8.26 3.58
C VAL A 45 6.42 -7.42 2.60
N ALA A 46 5.80 -6.48 1.90
CA ALA A 46 6.46 -5.51 1.02
C ALA A 46 7.58 -4.77 1.75
N LYS A 47 7.29 -4.20 2.93
CA LYS A 47 8.29 -3.49 3.74
C LYS A 47 9.48 -4.36 4.14
N LEU A 48 9.24 -5.63 4.45
CA LEU A 48 10.31 -6.59 4.74
C LEU A 48 11.14 -6.94 3.49
N CYS A 49 10.52 -6.98 2.31
CA CYS A 49 11.23 -7.20 1.06
C CYS A 49 12.05 -5.96 0.65
N ASP A 50 11.47 -4.76 0.77
CA ASP A 50 12.05 -3.50 0.29
C ASP A 50 13.17 -2.97 1.21
N HIS A 51 13.04 -3.18 2.52
CA HIS A 51 13.98 -2.67 3.52
C HIS A 51 14.81 -3.76 4.21
N GLY A 52 14.56 -5.02 3.86
CA GLY A 52 15.21 -6.17 4.47
C GLY A 52 14.60 -6.59 5.82
N PRO A 53 15.11 -7.69 6.40
CA PRO A 53 14.68 -8.21 7.68
C PRO A 53 14.83 -7.19 8.81
N MET A 54 13.83 -7.10 9.69
CA MET A 54 13.83 -6.14 10.79
C MET A 54 13.04 -6.64 12.01
N SER A 55 13.21 -6.01 13.16
CA SER A 55 12.44 -6.34 14.35
C SER A 55 10.96 -5.94 14.22
N LEU A 56 10.12 -6.50 15.10
CA LEU A 56 8.71 -6.13 15.20
C LEU A 56 8.50 -4.62 15.44
N THR A 57 9.37 -4.01 16.26
CA THR A 57 9.30 -2.58 16.58
C THR A 57 9.58 -1.75 15.33
N GLU A 58 10.66 -2.07 14.63
CA GLU A 58 11.05 -1.40 13.39
C GLU A 58 10.00 -1.50 12.28
N LEU A 59 9.33 -2.65 12.18
CA LEU A 59 8.24 -2.84 11.23
C LEU A 59 6.99 -2.05 11.62
N ALA A 60 6.65 -2.00 12.91
CA ALA A 60 5.53 -1.23 13.42
C ALA A 60 5.72 0.28 13.18
N ASP A 61 6.92 0.79 13.46
CA ASP A 61 7.27 2.21 13.29
C ASP A 61 7.19 2.61 11.81
N ARG A 62 7.78 1.81 10.91
CA ARG A 62 7.67 2.02 9.46
C ARG A 62 6.25 1.88 8.93
N ALA A 63 5.38 1.19 9.65
CA ALA A 63 3.97 1.03 9.32
C ALA A 63 3.05 2.04 9.99
N PHE A 64 3.57 2.92 10.85
CA PHE A 64 2.79 3.89 11.61
C PHE A 64 1.62 3.23 12.37
N VAL A 65 1.85 2.03 12.92
CA VAL A 65 0.88 1.29 13.74
C VAL A 65 1.49 0.94 15.09
N SER A 66 0.64 0.63 16.07
CA SER A 66 1.12 0.18 17.38
C SER A 66 1.83 -1.17 17.30
N LYS A 67 2.78 -1.42 18.22
CA LYS A 67 3.46 -2.72 18.34
C LYS A 67 2.47 -3.88 18.55
N GLY A 68 1.38 -3.64 19.28
CA GLY A 68 0.33 -4.63 19.50
C GLY A 68 -0.39 -5.00 18.20
N ALA A 69 -0.78 -4.00 17.39
CA ALA A 69 -1.40 -4.24 16.10
C ALA A 69 -0.44 -4.95 15.13
N MET A 70 0.83 -4.55 15.11
CA MET A 70 1.85 -5.22 14.30
C MET A 70 2.09 -6.66 14.76
N SER A 71 2.10 -6.92 16.07
CA SER A 71 2.23 -8.28 16.61
C SER A 71 1.12 -9.21 16.12
N GLN A 72 -0.13 -8.74 16.18
CA GLN A 72 -1.28 -9.48 15.67
C GLN A 72 -1.21 -9.70 14.16
N LEU A 73 -0.76 -8.70 13.40
CA LEU A 73 -0.56 -8.80 11.96
C LEU A 73 0.50 -9.88 11.63
N VAL A 74 1.65 -9.81 12.28
CA VAL A 74 2.75 -10.78 12.07
C VAL A 74 2.32 -12.19 12.42
N ALA A 75 1.57 -12.39 13.51
CA ALA A 75 1.05 -13.73 13.85
C ALA A 75 0.16 -14.31 12.73
N ARG A 76 -0.60 -13.47 12.03
CA ARG A 76 -1.37 -13.90 10.84
C ARG A 76 -0.46 -14.20 9.65
N LEU A 77 0.58 -13.39 9.42
CA LEU A 77 1.56 -13.62 8.36
C LEU A 77 2.32 -14.94 8.55
N GLU A 78 2.73 -15.25 9.78
CA GLU A 78 3.38 -16.52 10.13
C GLU A 78 2.42 -17.70 9.91
N LYS A 79 1.16 -17.58 10.37
CA LYS A 79 0.14 -18.60 10.13
C LYS A 79 -0.11 -18.85 8.63
N LYS A 80 0.02 -17.82 7.81
CA LYS A 80 -0.09 -17.92 6.33
C LYS A 80 1.23 -18.33 5.66
N GLY A 81 2.31 -18.52 6.41
CA GLY A 81 3.62 -18.88 5.87
C GLY A 81 4.29 -17.78 5.05
N LEU A 82 3.91 -16.51 5.22
CA LEU A 82 4.45 -15.37 4.47
C LEU A 82 5.70 -14.75 5.12
N VAL A 83 5.82 -14.90 6.44
CA VAL A 83 6.93 -14.36 7.25
C VAL A 83 7.34 -15.43 8.27
N TYR A 84 8.59 -15.41 8.69
CA TYR A 84 9.09 -16.18 9.82
C TYR A 84 9.93 -15.30 10.75
N ARG A 85 10.11 -15.75 12.00
CA ARG A 85 10.99 -15.13 12.99
C ARG A 85 12.26 -15.93 13.16
N GLU A 86 13.37 -15.21 13.26
CA GLU A 86 14.68 -15.75 13.60
C GLU A 86 15.23 -15.01 14.82
N THR A 87 15.77 -15.77 15.78
CA THR A 87 16.46 -15.19 16.94
C THR A 87 17.82 -14.69 16.49
N ALA A 88 18.14 -13.43 16.80
CA ALA A 88 19.40 -12.84 16.39
C ALA A 88 20.58 -13.60 17.03
N PRO A 89 21.64 -13.92 16.27
CA PRO A 89 22.77 -14.71 16.78
C PRO A 89 23.50 -14.04 17.95
N ASP A 90 23.48 -12.71 18.00
CA ASP A 90 24.16 -11.85 18.95
C ASP A 90 23.28 -11.46 20.16
N ASN A 91 21.96 -11.67 20.08
CA ASN A 91 21.02 -11.30 21.12
C ASN A 91 19.78 -12.19 21.12
N GLN A 92 19.73 -13.14 22.06
CA GLN A 92 18.62 -14.09 22.20
C GLN A 92 17.26 -13.43 22.53
N SER A 93 17.26 -12.18 22.98
CA SER A 93 16.03 -11.40 23.20
C SER A 93 15.52 -10.67 21.94
N LYS A 94 16.34 -10.61 20.88
CA LYS A 94 16.01 -9.90 19.64
C LYS A 94 15.50 -10.89 18.60
N GLN A 95 14.23 -10.75 18.22
CA GLN A 95 13.64 -11.49 17.12
C GLN A 95 13.60 -10.61 15.86
N ILE A 96 14.11 -11.15 14.76
CA ILE A 96 14.11 -10.52 13.44
C ILE A 96 13.04 -11.21 12.58
N LEU A 97 12.27 -10.41 11.86
CA LEU A 97 11.25 -10.87 10.92
C LEU A 97 11.85 -10.94 9.53
N HIS A 98 11.60 -12.05 8.86
CA HIS A 98 12.08 -12.30 7.50
C HIS A 98 10.90 -12.69 6.60
N PRO A 99 10.85 -12.21 5.35
CA PRO A 99 9.90 -12.73 4.39
C PRO A 99 10.30 -14.15 4.00
N THR A 100 9.33 -15.07 3.93
CA THR A 100 9.57 -16.39 3.35
C THR A 100 9.68 -16.29 1.82
N GLU A 101 10.06 -17.37 1.15
CA GLU A 101 9.97 -17.44 -0.31
C GLU A 101 8.52 -17.29 -0.82
N LEU A 102 7.53 -17.77 -0.06
CA LEU A 102 6.11 -17.53 -0.36
C LEU A 102 5.76 -16.04 -0.23
N GLY A 103 6.26 -15.38 0.83
CA GLY A 103 6.09 -13.94 1.03
C GLY A 103 6.68 -13.11 -0.09
N LYS A 104 7.91 -13.42 -0.53
CA LYS A 104 8.55 -12.76 -1.67
C LYS A 104 7.77 -12.95 -2.97
N LYS A 105 7.29 -14.17 -3.25
CA LYS A 105 6.43 -14.45 -4.41
C LYS A 105 5.13 -13.64 -4.36
N ALA A 106 4.49 -13.59 -3.19
CA ALA A 106 3.29 -12.78 -3.00
C ALA A 106 3.55 -11.29 -3.25
N GLN A 107 4.68 -10.75 -2.78
CA GLN A 107 5.05 -9.36 -3.05
C GLN A 107 5.33 -9.10 -4.53
N ASN A 108 5.99 -10.01 -5.23
CA ASN A 108 6.20 -9.87 -6.67
C ASN A 108 4.86 -9.87 -7.43
N GLY A 109 3.96 -10.82 -7.10
CA GLY A 109 2.63 -10.85 -7.70
C GLY A 109 1.79 -9.61 -7.35
N HIS A 110 2.01 -9.00 -6.17
CA HIS A 110 1.38 -7.75 -5.78
C HIS A 110 1.91 -6.56 -6.60
N ILE A 111 3.22 -6.51 -6.87
CA ILE A 111 3.81 -5.51 -7.78
C ILE A 111 3.25 -5.69 -9.19
N GLU A 112 3.21 -6.93 -9.71
CA GLU A 112 2.65 -7.23 -11.03
C GLU A 112 1.17 -6.88 -11.12
N PHE A 113 0.39 -7.17 -10.07
CA PHE A 113 -1.01 -6.80 -9.97
C PHE A 113 -1.19 -5.28 -10.16
N HIS A 114 -0.43 -4.47 -9.41
CA HIS A 114 -0.45 -3.01 -9.57
C HIS A 114 0.02 -2.58 -10.96
N MET A 115 1.11 -3.14 -11.47
CA MET A 115 1.64 -2.80 -12.79
C MET A 115 0.67 -3.12 -13.92
N ASP A 116 -0.19 -4.13 -13.79
CA ASP A 116 -1.17 -4.50 -14.81
C ASP A 116 -2.45 -3.66 -14.69
N HIS A 117 -3.01 -3.55 -13.48
CA HIS A 117 -4.27 -2.83 -13.25
C HIS A 117 -4.12 -1.31 -13.40
N ASP A 118 -2.96 -0.75 -13.05
CA ASP A 118 -2.72 0.69 -13.14
C ASP A 118 -2.10 1.09 -14.49
N ARG A 119 -1.79 0.11 -15.37
CA ARG A 119 -1.04 0.34 -16.62
C ARG A 119 -1.69 1.37 -17.52
N GLU A 120 -2.98 1.21 -17.81
CA GLU A 120 -3.68 2.07 -18.77
C GLU A 120 -3.75 3.51 -18.25
N PHE A 121 -4.03 3.68 -16.96
CA PHE A 121 -4.09 4.99 -16.34
C PHE A 121 -2.71 5.67 -16.31
N PHE A 122 -1.65 4.96 -15.93
CA PHE A 122 -0.30 5.51 -15.97
C PHE A 122 0.18 5.80 -17.40
N SER A 123 -0.22 4.99 -18.38
CA SER A 123 0.07 5.25 -19.79
C SER A 123 -0.61 6.52 -20.28
N TYR A 124 -1.87 6.74 -19.89
CA TYR A 124 -2.58 7.98 -20.15
C TYR A 124 -1.86 9.19 -19.53
N VAL A 125 -1.50 9.12 -18.24
CA VAL A 125 -0.76 10.20 -17.56
C VAL A 125 0.60 10.46 -18.21
N ALA A 126 1.33 9.41 -18.59
CA ALA A 126 2.63 9.52 -19.26
C ALA A 126 2.53 10.11 -20.68
N SER A 127 1.38 9.93 -21.35
CA SER A 127 1.13 10.50 -22.67
C SER A 127 0.81 12.00 -22.66
N MET A 128 0.55 12.58 -21.47
CA MET A 128 0.21 14.01 -21.35
C MET A 128 1.38 14.90 -21.78
N PRO A 129 1.14 15.97 -22.56
CA PRO A 129 2.12 17.02 -22.77
C PRO A 129 2.59 17.62 -21.45
N ASN A 130 3.84 18.11 -21.39
CA ASN A 130 4.44 18.66 -20.17
C ASN A 130 3.56 19.72 -19.47
N GLY A 131 2.83 20.55 -20.22
CA GLY A 131 1.91 21.54 -19.68
C GLY A 131 0.71 20.90 -18.96
N GLU A 132 0.10 19.87 -19.54
CA GLU A 132 -1.02 19.14 -18.94
C GLU A 132 -0.57 18.32 -17.73
N TYR A 133 0.59 17.65 -17.83
CA TYR A 133 1.18 16.95 -16.71
C TYR A 133 1.48 17.89 -15.52
N ALA A 134 1.94 19.11 -15.80
CA ALA A 134 2.17 20.11 -14.75
C ALA A 134 0.86 20.50 -14.04
N VAL A 135 -0.25 20.61 -14.77
CA VAL A 135 -1.59 20.85 -14.19
C VAL A 135 -2.06 19.66 -13.36
N PHE A 136 -1.92 18.43 -13.87
CA PHE A 136 -2.25 17.20 -13.13
C PHE A 136 -1.45 17.11 -11.81
N ARG A 137 -0.14 17.35 -11.88
CA ARG A 137 0.74 17.36 -10.69
C ARG A 137 0.29 18.38 -9.65
N GLU A 138 -0.10 19.57 -10.07
CA GLU A 138 -0.58 20.61 -9.15
C GLU A 138 -1.94 20.23 -8.55
N LEU A 139 -2.86 19.67 -9.33
CA LEU A 139 -4.14 19.15 -8.83
C LEU A 139 -3.92 18.11 -7.72
N CYS A 140 -3.06 17.11 -7.93
CA CYS A 140 -2.74 16.12 -6.90
C CYS A 140 -2.23 16.75 -5.60
N ARG A 141 -1.36 17.76 -5.70
CA ARG A 141 -0.83 18.48 -4.52
C ARG A 141 -1.92 19.25 -3.79
N GLN A 142 -2.80 19.93 -4.52
CA GLN A 142 -3.89 20.69 -3.92
C GLN A 142 -4.92 19.76 -3.27
N MET A 143 -5.22 18.61 -3.87
CA MET A 143 -6.07 17.59 -3.25
C MET A 143 -5.47 17.07 -1.94
N ASN A 144 -4.17 16.78 -1.90
CA ASN A 144 -3.52 16.33 -0.65
C ASN A 144 -3.64 17.40 0.46
N ARG A 145 -3.29 18.65 0.14
CA ARG A 145 -3.41 19.78 1.08
C ARG A 145 -4.84 20.03 1.54
N TRP A 146 -5.82 19.83 0.65
CA TRP A 146 -7.21 19.97 1.01
C TRP A 146 -7.61 18.96 2.09
N MET A 147 -7.18 17.69 1.95
CA MET A 147 -7.45 16.64 2.92
C MET A 147 -6.76 16.88 4.27
N ASP A 148 -5.58 17.49 4.29
CA ASP A 148 -4.89 17.87 5.54
C ASP A 148 -5.77 18.76 6.45
N ASN A 149 -6.72 19.52 5.89
CA ASN A 149 -7.64 20.34 6.69
C ASN A 149 -8.67 19.55 7.48
N TYR A 150 -8.93 18.29 7.11
CA TYR A 150 -9.81 17.38 7.87
C TYR A 150 -9.07 16.60 8.96
N LEU A 151 -7.73 16.63 8.95
CA LEU A 151 -6.88 15.92 9.91
C LEU A 151 -6.32 16.84 11.01
N LYS A 152 -6.71 18.12 11.00
CA LYS A 152 -6.42 19.11 12.04
C LYS A 152 -7.35 18.96 13.24
#